data_AF-A0A0B4CZ77-F1
#
_entry.id   AF-A0A0B4CZ77-F1
#
_cell.length_a   1.000
_cell.length_b   1.000
_cell.length_c   1.000
_cell.angle_alpha   90.00
_cell.angle_beta   90.00
_cell.angle_gamma   90.00
#
_symmetry.space_group_name_H-M   'P 1'
#
loop_
_entity.id
_entity.type
_entity.pdbx_description
1 polymer ?
#
loop_
_entity_poly.entity_id
_entity_poly.type
_entity_poly.pdbx_seq_one_letter_code
_entity_poly.pdbx_strand_id
1 'polypeptide(L)'
;MNAMGDMSDPRPERGEEPDIILLGIEKTSFYMYKGEKFLNQLLLSDGEFPKPVLCVNFETLFDAKRVLGDGFSPATSWAIHPEIIERLRRDDDLIETDA
;
A
#
# COMPACT_ATOMS: atom_id res chain seq x y z
N MET A 1 -1.11 -39.30 31.44
CA MET A 1 -1.51 -39.29 30.01
C MET A 1 -1.77 -37.84 29.63
N ASN A 2 -1.28 -37.43 28.47
CA ASN A 2 -0.84 -36.07 28.13
C ASN A 2 -1.83 -34.93 28.38
N ALA A 3 -1.31 -33.86 29.01
CA ALA A 3 -1.83 -32.52 28.89
C ALA A 3 -1.43 -31.98 27.51
N MET A 4 -2.39 -31.51 26.74
CA MET A 4 -2.15 -30.80 25.48
C MET A 4 -3.07 -29.59 25.49
N GLY A 5 -2.56 -28.50 26.05
CA GLY A 5 -3.06 -27.17 25.76
C GLY A 5 -2.46 -26.71 24.44
N ASP A 6 -3.28 -26.06 23.62
CA ASP A 6 -2.92 -25.06 22.61
C ASP A 6 -4.27 -24.48 22.16
N MET A 7 -4.80 -23.42 22.79
CA MET A 7 -4.45 -22.04 22.47
C MET A 7 -4.26 -21.82 20.96
N SER A 8 -5.30 -22.13 20.18
CA SER A 8 -5.50 -21.50 18.88
C SER A 8 -5.88 -20.03 19.10
N ASP A 9 -4.91 -19.23 19.53
CA ASP A 9 -4.88 -17.81 19.18
C ASP A 9 -5.01 -17.73 17.65
N PRO A 10 -6.00 -17.03 17.08
CA PRO A 10 -5.89 -16.57 15.71
C PRO A 10 -4.85 -15.45 15.71
N ARG A 11 -3.56 -15.83 15.80
CA ARG A 11 -2.47 -14.92 15.44
C ARG A 11 -2.73 -14.53 13.99
N PRO A 12 -2.78 -13.24 13.63
CA PRO A 12 -2.94 -12.85 12.23
C PRO A 12 -1.84 -13.53 11.44
N GLU A 13 -2.24 -14.29 10.42
CA GLU A 13 -1.32 -15.10 9.65
C GLU A 13 -0.24 -14.19 9.04
N ARG A 14 0.99 -14.70 9.06
CA ARG A 14 2.17 -13.97 8.59
C ARG A 14 1.98 -13.53 7.14
N GLY A 15 2.00 -12.23 6.90
CA GLY A 15 2.54 -11.65 5.67
C GLY A 15 1.74 -11.86 4.39
N GLU A 16 0.44 -11.55 4.39
CA GLU A 16 -0.23 -11.25 3.13
C GLU A 16 0.40 -10.00 2.51
N GLU A 17 1.12 -10.17 1.40
CA GLU A 17 1.54 -9.03 0.59
C GLU A 17 0.30 -8.23 0.20
N PRO A 18 0.26 -6.92 0.49
CA PRO A 18 -0.89 -6.11 0.14
C PRO A 18 -1.15 -6.16 -1.37
N ASP A 19 -2.42 -6.31 -1.74
CA ASP A 19 -2.87 -6.33 -3.13
C ASP A 19 -2.62 -5.00 -3.84
N ILE A 20 -2.64 -3.90 -3.07
CA ILE A 20 -2.42 -2.54 -3.55
C ILE A 20 -1.24 -1.94 -2.80
N ILE A 21 -0.25 -1.50 -3.58
CA ILE A 21 0.95 -0.82 -3.08
C ILE A 21 1.08 0.51 -3.78
N LEU A 22 1.11 1.57 -2.98
CA LEU A 22 1.34 2.95 -3.37
C LEU A 22 2.73 3.38 -2.89
N LEU A 23 3.35 4.28 -3.62
CA LEU A 23 4.64 4.87 -3.29
C LEU A 23 4.44 6.37 -3.12
N GLY A 24 4.67 6.87 -1.91
CA GLY A 24 4.73 8.30 -1.64
C GLY A 24 6.15 8.80 -1.85
N ILE A 25 6.32 9.89 -2.58
CA ILE A 25 7.59 10.60 -2.77
C ILE A 25 7.45 11.97 -2.14
N GLU A 26 8.36 12.31 -1.23
CA GLU A 26 8.35 13.59 -0.49
C GLU A 26 7.01 13.86 0.24
N LYS A 27 6.19 12.83 0.48
CA LYS A 27 4.82 12.91 1.01
C LYS A 27 3.88 13.83 0.21
N THR A 28 4.24 14.17 -1.03
CA THR A 28 3.48 15.07 -1.90
C THR A 28 3.00 14.38 -3.17
N SER A 29 3.83 13.49 -3.73
CA SER A 29 3.55 12.79 -4.98
C SER A 29 3.34 11.33 -4.70
N PHE A 30 2.21 10.77 -5.14
CA PHE A 30 1.88 9.37 -4.90
C PHE A 30 1.78 8.62 -6.21
N TYR A 31 2.32 7.40 -6.26
CA TYR A 31 2.34 6.57 -7.46
C TYR A 31 1.86 5.16 -7.12
N MET A 32 1.05 4.56 -8.01
CA MET A 32 0.66 3.17 -7.88
C MET A 32 1.77 2.26 -8.39
N TYR A 33 2.26 1.38 -7.52
CA TYR A 33 3.26 0.37 -7.84
C TYR A 33 2.64 -1.00 -8.10
N LYS A 34 1.61 -1.37 -7.31
CA LYS A 34 0.88 -2.63 -7.45
C LYS A 34 -0.62 -2.38 -7.29
N GLY A 35 -1.41 -3.15 -8.03
CA GLY A 35 -2.88 -3.10 -7.93
C GLY A 35 -3.57 -2.28 -9.02
N GLU A 36 -2.92 -2.04 -10.16
CA GLU A 36 -3.51 -1.27 -11.30
C GLU A 36 -4.91 -1.77 -11.70
N LYS A 37 -5.19 -3.07 -11.55
CA LYS A 37 -6.52 -3.68 -11.77
C LYS A 37 -7.62 -3.07 -10.90
N PHE A 38 -7.27 -2.52 -9.74
CA PHE A 38 -8.15 -1.84 -8.80
C PHE A 38 -8.06 -0.32 -8.90
N LEU A 39 -7.22 0.25 -9.77
CA LEU A 39 -7.04 1.70 -9.89
C LEU A 39 -8.37 2.41 -10.09
N ASN A 40 -9.19 1.95 -11.05
CA ASN A 40 -10.50 2.54 -11.32
C ASN A 40 -11.41 2.52 -10.09
N GLN A 41 -11.39 1.43 -9.30
CA GLN A 41 -12.17 1.34 -8.07
C GLN A 41 -11.61 2.27 -6.99
N LEU A 42 -10.29 2.35 -6.87
CA LEU A 42 -9.63 3.24 -5.92
C LEU A 42 -9.89 4.73 -6.24
N LEU A 43 -10.08 5.09 -7.52
CA LEU A 43 -10.51 6.44 -7.92
C LEU A 43 -11.96 6.75 -7.55
N LEU A 44 -12.84 5.74 -7.48
CA LEU A 44 -14.23 5.91 -7.07
C LEU A 44 -14.34 6.11 -5.55
N SER A 45 -15.29 6.92 -5.11
CA SER A 45 -15.57 7.12 -3.67
C SER A 45 -16.25 5.93 -3.00
N ASP A 46 -16.92 5.08 -3.78
CA ASP A 46 -17.63 3.87 -3.34
C ASP A 46 -17.06 2.62 -4.02
N GLY A 47 -15.81 2.69 -4.48
CA GLY A 47 -15.20 1.57 -5.19
C GLY A 47 -14.85 0.43 -4.24
N GLU A 48 -15.06 -0.80 -4.71
CA GLU A 48 -14.65 -2.00 -3.99
C GLU A 48 -13.21 -2.37 -4.36
N PHE A 49 -12.33 -2.35 -3.38
CA PHE A 49 -10.92 -2.72 -3.53
C PHE A 49 -10.45 -3.50 -2.29
N PRO A 50 -9.44 -4.38 -2.44
CA PRO A 50 -8.88 -5.08 -1.30
C PRO A 50 -8.17 -4.10 -0.37
N LYS A 51 -8.50 -4.21 0.91
CA LYS A 51 -7.97 -3.43 2.01
C LYS A 51 -7.20 -4.36 2.95
N PRO A 52 -6.13 -3.90 3.63
CA PRO A 52 -5.62 -2.52 3.63
C PRO A 52 -4.73 -2.19 2.43
N VAL A 53 -4.68 -0.90 2.05
CA VAL A 53 -3.78 -0.38 1.01
C VAL A 53 -2.45 0.01 1.65
N LEU A 54 -1.33 -0.50 1.14
CA LEU A 54 -0.01 -0.12 1.64
C LEU A 54 0.53 1.09 0.89
N CYS A 55 1.03 2.08 1.61
CA CYS A 55 1.72 3.24 1.08
C CYS A 55 3.14 3.31 1.64
N VAL A 56 4.13 3.16 0.77
CA VAL A 56 5.54 3.27 1.13
C VAL A 56 6.03 4.68 0.83
N ASN A 57 6.33 5.44 1.87
CA ASN A 57 6.83 6.81 1.77
C ASN A 57 8.35 6.81 1.66
N PHE A 58 8.86 7.43 0.61
CA PHE A 58 10.27 7.69 0.36
C PHE A 58 10.54 9.19 0.48
N GLU A 59 11.69 9.52 1.07
CA GLU A 59 12.16 10.91 1.16
C GLU A 59 12.39 11.50 -0.22
N THR A 60 12.93 10.73 -1.17
CA THR A 60 13.18 11.22 -2.53
C THR A 60 12.87 10.17 -3.59
N LEU A 61 12.66 10.64 -4.83
CA LEU A 61 12.52 9.74 -5.98
C LEU A 61 13.76 8.85 -6.18
N PHE A 62 14.94 9.34 -5.79
CA PHE A 62 16.19 8.59 -5.89
C PHE A 62 16.21 7.41 -4.90
N ASP A 63 15.71 7.60 -3.67
CA ASP A 63 15.59 6.52 -2.68
C ASP A 63 14.62 5.44 -3.14
N ALA A 64 13.46 5.85 -3.68
CA ALA A 64 12.50 4.92 -4.27
C ALA A 64 13.15 4.08 -5.38
N LYS A 65 13.89 4.73 -6.30
CA LYS A 65 14.62 4.02 -7.36
C LYS A 65 15.76 3.14 -6.84
N ARG A 66 16.42 3.54 -5.75
CA ARG A 66 17.49 2.74 -5.13
C ARG A 66 16.94 1.44 -4.53
N VAL A 67 15.76 1.50 -3.91
CA VAL A 67 15.11 0.35 -3.27
C VAL A 67 14.40 -0.54 -4.29
N LEU A 68 13.65 0.05 -5.23
CA LEU A 68 12.83 -0.67 -6.21
C LEU A 68 13.58 -1.02 -7.49
N GLY A 69 14.74 -0.39 -7.73
CA GLY A 69 15.53 -0.54 -8.95
C GLY A 69 14.82 0.02 -10.19
N ASP A 70 15.14 -0.55 -11.36
CA ASP A 70 14.51 -0.21 -12.64
C ASP A 70 13.03 -0.61 -12.73
N GLY A 71 12.50 -1.33 -11.74
CA GLY A 71 11.09 -1.73 -11.68
C GLY A 71 10.12 -0.58 -11.37
N PHE A 72 10.62 0.56 -10.89
CA PHE A 72 9.81 1.75 -10.62
C PHE A 72 10.22 2.93 -11.51
N SER A 73 9.26 3.44 -12.27
CA SER A 73 9.44 4.63 -13.09
C SER A 73 8.21 5.53 -12.95
N PRO A 74 8.35 6.78 -12.46
CA PRO A 74 7.22 7.70 -12.32
C PRO A 74 6.60 8.07 -13.67
N ALA A 75 7.34 7.92 -14.77
CA ALA A 75 6.83 8.14 -16.13
C ALA A 75 5.88 7.03 -16.61
N THR A 76 5.98 5.82 -16.06
CA THR A 76 5.16 4.66 -16.44
C THR A 76 4.20 4.23 -15.34
N SER A 77 4.31 4.82 -14.15
CA SER A 77 3.46 4.53 -12.99
C SER A 77 2.28 5.49 -12.96
N TRP A 78 1.13 5.01 -12.50
CA TRP A 78 -0.05 5.86 -12.35
C TRP A 78 0.14 6.82 -11.17
N ALA A 79 0.13 8.11 -11.45
CA ALA A 79 0.10 9.13 -10.42
C ALA A 79 -1.28 9.12 -9.73
N ILE A 80 -1.28 9.01 -8.40
CA ILE A 80 -2.47 9.05 -7.56
C ILE A 80 -2.58 10.46 -6.97
N HIS A 81 -3.77 11.04 -7.08
CA HIS A 81 -4.04 12.35 -6.52
C HIS A 81 -3.96 12.31 -4.99
N PRO A 82 -3.31 13.29 -4.33
CA PRO A 82 -3.16 13.29 -2.86
C PRO A 82 -4.51 13.24 -2.12
N GLU A 83 -5.58 13.79 -2.68
CA GLU A 83 -6.93 13.70 -2.07
C GLU A 83 -7.43 12.26 -1.91
N ILE A 84 -7.00 11.33 -2.78
CA ILE A 84 -7.37 9.92 -2.65
C ILE A 84 -6.64 9.30 -1.47
N ILE A 85 -5.37 9.67 -1.28
CA ILE A 85 -4.56 9.22 -0.14
C ILE A 85 -5.14 9.76 1.15
N GLU A 86 -5.50 11.04 1.19
CA GLU A 86 -6.16 11.65 2.36
C GLU A 86 -7.49 10.96 2.68
N ARG A 87 -8.27 10.58 1.66
CA ARG A 87 -9.50 9.79 1.84
C ARG A 87 -9.20 8.43 2.46
N LEU A 88 -8.25 7.67 1.89
CA LEU A 88 -7.87 6.34 2.41
C LEU A 88 -7.32 6.44 3.84
N ARG A 89 -6.52 7.48 4.13
CA ARG A 89 -6.02 7.77 5.48
C ARG A 89 -7.15 8.11 6.46
N ARG A 90 -8.14 8.88 6.03
CA ARG A 90 -9.28 9.26 6.86
C ARG A 90 -10.18 8.06 7.20
N ASP A 91 -10.35 7.15 6.25
CA ASP A 91 -11.15 5.94 6.40
C ASP A 91 -10.36 4.77 7.06
N ASP A 92 -9.12 5.00 7.51
CA ASP A 92 -8.22 4.00 8.12
C ASP A 92 -7.89 2.80 7.20
N ASP A 93 -8.11 2.97 5.89
CA ASP A 93 -7.87 1.95 4.86
C ASP A 93 -6.42 1.96 4.34
N LEU A 94 -5.61 2.94 4.76
CA LEU A 94 -4.23 3.16 4.33
C LEU A 94 -3.23 2.84 5.44
N ILE A 95 -2.30 1.93 5.16
CA ILE A 95 -1.13 1.68 6.00
C ILE A 95 0.04 2.43 5.41
N GLU A 96 0.57 3.41 6.14
CA GLU A 96 1.77 4.14 5.74
C GLU A 96 3.02 3.57 6.40
N THR A 97 4.05 3.35 5.60
CA THR A 97 5.37 2.94 6.07
C THR A 97 6.43 3.85 5.47
N ASP A 98 7.35 4.36 6.27
CA ASP A 98 8.53 5.08 5.77
C ASP A 98 9.65 4.05 5.46
N ALA A 99 10.37 4.25 4.36
CA ALA A 99 11.42 3.36 3.85
C ALA A 99 12.79 4.05 3.77
#